data_AF-A0A958XWH8-F1
#
_entry.id   AF-A0A958XWH8-F1
#
_cell.length_a   1.000
_cell.length_b   1.000
_cell.length_c   1.000
_cell.angle_alpha   90.00
_cell.angle_beta   90.00
_cell.angle_gamma   90.00
#
_symmetry.space_group_name_H-M   'P 1'
#
loop_
_entity.id
_entity.type
_entity.pdbx_description
1 polymer ?
#
loop_
_entity_poly.entity_id
_entity_poly.type
_entity_poly.pdbx_seq_one_letter_code
_entity_poly.pdbx_strand_id
1 'polypeptide(L)'
;QEHAAAFSLAETHDLYLMAINFCIRRINRADEQYFREIFDLYRSGLQHGALLEDGILSRWTYNNIALTAMRLREFDWTKQFLTDFMPFLPETHREGAYNFNIARYYYDTGDYRQAMQHLLRMEYDDVLQNLAAKTILCKIYFELDEVDALENQLDSIQIYLRRKKVLGYHKENYTAIVRLMRKLLATGGSAQAGARLRREIEQAPVLTEREWMLRQLAPAGRSDKNRD
;
A
#
# COMPACT_ATOMS: atom_id res chain seq x y z
N GLN A 1 -20.87 -39.29 -21.81
CA GLN A 1 -20.08 -38.64 -22.86
C GLN A 1 -19.14 -37.68 -22.17
N GLU A 2 -17.94 -38.18 -21.89
CA GLU A 2 -16.84 -37.50 -21.19
C GLU A 2 -16.01 -36.70 -22.20
N HIS A 3 -16.26 -35.40 -22.29
CA HIS A 3 -15.30 -34.46 -22.89
C HIS A 3 -15.39 -33.13 -22.14
N ALA A 4 -15.04 -33.12 -20.86
CA ALA A 4 -14.57 -31.90 -20.22
C ALA A 4 -13.09 -31.78 -20.62
N ALA A 5 -12.79 -31.00 -21.65
CA ALA A 5 -11.41 -30.66 -21.98
C ALA A 5 -10.82 -29.97 -20.75
N ALA A 6 -9.81 -30.59 -20.12
CA ALA A 6 -9.03 -29.91 -19.11
C ALA A 6 -8.30 -28.75 -19.80
N PHE A 7 -8.53 -27.52 -19.34
CA PHE A 7 -7.85 -26.35 -19.86
C PHE A 7 -6.33 -26.51 -19.73
N SER A 8 -5.59 -26.04 -20.73
CA SER A 8 -4.15 -25.88 -20.61
C SER A 8 -3.79 -24.87 -19.52
N LEU A 9 -2.55 -24.87 -19.05
CA LEU A 9 -2.07 -23.90 -18.07
C LEU A 9 -2.21 -22.46 -18.59
N ALA A 10 -1.96 -22.25 -19.89
CA ALA A 10 -2.12 -20.94 -20.55
C ALA A 10 -3.58 -20.48 -20.57
N GLU A 11 -4.52 -21.35 -20.97
CA GLU A 11 -5.95 -21.02 -20.95
C GLU A 11 -6.44 -20.77 -19.52
N THR A 12 -5.94 -21.55 -18.56
CA THR A 12 -6.25 -21.36 -17.14
C THR A 12 -5.75 -20.00 -16.66
N HIS A 13 -4.51 -19.64 -16.98
CA HIS A 13 -3.91 -18.34 -16.68
C HIS A 13 -4.77 -17.19 -17.24
N ASP A 14 -5.17 -17.27 -18.51
CA ASP A 14 -6.01 -16.24 -19.14
C ASP A 14 -7.37 -16.09 -18.45
N LEU A 15 -8.00 -17.20 -18.07
CA LEU A 15 -9.26 -17.18 -17.31
C LEU A 15 -9.08 -16.51 -15.94
N TYR A 16 -7.99 -16.80 -15.22
CA TYR A 16 -7.68 -16.11 -13.97
C TYR A 16 -7.48 -14.61 -14.18
N LEU A 17 -6.69 -14.20 -15.19
CA LEU A 17 -6.48 -12.79 -15.49
C LEU A 17 -7.79 -12.07 -15.83
N MET A 18 -8.67 -12.71 -16.59
CA MET A 18 -10.00 -12.16 -16.89
C MET A 18 -10.84 -11.95 -15.63
N ALA A 19 -10.89 -12.95 -14.75
CA ALA A 19 -11.65 -12.90 -13.49
C ALA A 19 -11.08 -11.87 -12.50
N ILE A 20 -9.75 -11.81 -12.36
CA ILE A 20 -9.04 -10.82 -11.54
C ILE A 20 -9.31 -9.41 -12.06
N ASN A 21 -9.17 -9.19 -13.37
CA ASN A 21 -9.45 -7.88 -13.98
C ASN A 21 -10.91 -7.46 -13.83
N PHE A 22 -11.85 -8.42 -13.85
CA PHE A 22 -13.25 -8.14 -13.54
C PHE A 22 -13.42 -7.66 -12.10
N CYS A 23 -12.84 -8.36 -11.12
CA CYS A 23 -12.91 -7.96 -9.71
C CYS A 23 -12.26 -6.60 -9.47
N ILE A 24 -11.09 -6.32 -10.07
CA ILE A 24 -10.44 -5.00 -9.98
C ILE A 24 -11.37 -3.89 -10.47
N ARG A 25 -12.08 -4.09 -11.59
CA ARG A 25 -13.05 -3.09 -12.09
C ARG A 25 -14.22 -2.87 -11.13
N ARG A 26 -14.64 -3.89 -10.38
CA ARG A 26 -15.69 -3.79 -9.36
C ARG A 26 -15.18 -3.07 -8.10
N ILE A 27 -13.99 -3.42 -7.61
CA ILE A 27 -13.33 -2.75 -6.48
C ILE A 27 -13.14 -1.26 -6.76
N ASN A 28 -12.73 -0.91 -7.97
CA ASN A 28 -12.56 0.50 -8.38
C ASN A 28 -13.89 1.29 -8.41
N ARG A 29 -15.05 0.61 -8.32
CA ARG A 29 -16.37 1.22 -8.16
C ARG A 29 -16.85 1.21 -6.70
N ALA A 30 -15.92 1.05 -5.75
CA ALA A 30 -16.17 1.00 -4.31
C ALA A 30 -17.06 -0.18 -3.85
N ASP A 31 -16.99 -1.31 -4.55
CA ASP A 31 -17.70 -2.53 -4.18
C ASP A 31 -16.80 -3.44 -3.34
N GLU A 32 -16.81 -3.26 -2.03
CA GLU A 32 -15.86 -3.88 -1.10
C GLU A 32 -15.96 -5.41 -1.03
N GLN A 33 -17.12 -6.00 -1.36
CA GLN A 33 -17.30 -7.46 -1.34
C GLN A 33 -16.31 -8.18 -2.28
N TYR A 34 -15.91 -7.50 -3.35
CA TYR A 34 -14.97 -8.02 -4.35
C TYR A 34 -13.54 -8.16 -3.87
N PHE A 35 -13.17 -7.57 -2.71
CA PHE A 35 -11.87 -7.85 -2.11
C PHE A 35 -11.75 -9.31 -1.69
N ARG A 36 -12.80 -9.92 -1.13
CA ARG A 36 -12.77 -11.32 -0.72
C ARG A 36 -12.70 -12.24 -1.94
N GLU A 37 -13.50 -11.95 -2.95
CA GLU A 37 -13.56 -12.75 -4.18
C GLU A 37 -12.24 -12.72 -4.98
N ILE A 38 -11.64 -11.53 -5.15
CA ILE A 38 -10.32 -11.43 -5.82
C ILE A 38 -9.23 -12.13 -5.02
N PHE A 39 -9.29 -12.09 -3.69
CA PHE A 39 -8.34 -12.79 -2.83
C PHE A 39 -8.44 -14.31 -2.99
N ASP A 40 -9.66 -14.85 -3.08
CA ASP A 40 -9.88 -16.28 -3.31
C ASP A 40 -9.37 -16.71 -4.69
N LEU A 41 -9.59 -15.88 -5.72
CA LEU A 41 -9.00 -16.09 -7.04
C LEU A 41 -7.47 -16.07 -7.00
N TYR A 42 -6.86 -15.14 -6.25
CA TYR A 42 -5.41 -15.12 -6.08
C TYR A 42 -4.88 -16.39 -5.41
N ARG A 43 -5.47 -16.81 -4.29
CA ARG A 43 -5.06 -18.04 -3.59
C ARG A 43 -5.16 -19.26 -4.49
N SER A 44 -6.29 -19.41 -5.17
CA SER A 44 -6.51 -20.52 -6.11
C SER A 44 -5.53 -20.45 -7.29
N GLY A 45 -5.31 -19.27 -7.87
CA GLY A 45 -4.38 -19.09 -8.98
C GLY A 45 -2.93 -19.42 -8.61
N LEU A 46 -2.48 -19.04 -7.40
CA LEU A 46 -1.16 -19.41 -6.88
C LEU A 46 -1.05 -20.91 -6.65
N GLN A 47 -2.06 -21.53 -6.04
CA GLN A 47 -2.08 -22.97 -5.74
C GLN A 47 -1.93 -23.83 -7.00
N HIS A 48 -2.53 -23.41 -8.12
CA HIS A 48 -2.47 -24.14 -9.39
C HIS A 48 -1.34 -23.67 -10.32
N GLY A 49 -0.49 -22.74 -9.87
CA GLY A 49 0.57 -22.15 -10.70
C GLY A 49 0.06 -21.24 -11.83
N ALA A 50 -1.25 -20.97 -11.88
CA ALA A 50 -1.91 -20.25 -12.96
C ALA A 50 -1.65 -18.73 -12.94
N LEU A 51 -0.89 -18.22 -11.96
CA LEU A 51 -0.45 -16.82 -11.92
C LEU A 51 1.06 -16.67 -12.20
N LEU A 52 1.74 -17.78 -12.49
CA LEU A 52 3.15 -17.81 -12.83
C LEU A 52 3.25 -17.99 -14.36
N GLU A 53 3.86 -17.01 -15.02
CA GLU A 53 4.24 -17.13 -16.43
C GLU A 53 5.69 -17.62 -16.47
N ASP A 54 5.94 -18.79 -17.07
CA ASP A 54 7.27 -19.42 -17.10
C ASP A 54 7.93 -19.56 -15.72
N GLY A 55 7.12 -19.82 -14.69
CA GLY A 55 7.58 -19.91 -13.30
C GLY A 55 7.87 -18.56 -12.64
N ILE A 56 7.53 -17.44 -13.28
CA ILE A 56 7.72 -16.10 -12.77
C ILE A 56 6.40 -15.47 -12.37
N LEU A 57 6.34 -14.98 -11.14
CA LEU A 57 5.23 -14.16 -10.65
C LEU A 57 5.55 -12.69 -10.90
N SER A 58 4.71 -11.99 -11.66
CA SER A 58 4.93 -10.57 -11.93
C SER A 58 4.94 -9.75 -10.62
N ARG A 59 5.84 -8.74 -10.54
CA ARG A 59 5.90 -7.83 -9.38
C ARG A 59 4.56 -7.12 -9.10
N TRP A 60 3.78 -6.87 -10.16
CA TRP A 60 2.48 -6.21 -10.06
C TRP A 60 1.45 -7.14 -9.42
N THR A 61 1.38 -8.40 -9.89
CA THR A 61 0.52 -9.42 -9.31
C THR A 61 0.87 -9.65 -7.84
N TYR A 62 2.17 -9.78 -7.53
CA TYR A 62 2.67 -9.92 -6.16
C TYR A 62 2.24 -8.76 -5.25
N ASN A 63 2.44 -7.51 -5.69
CA ASN A 63 2.02 -6.31 -4.95
C ASN A 63 0.50 -6.27 -4.72
N ASN A 64 -0.29 -6.65 -5.74
CA ASN A 64 -1.75 -6.63 -5.67
C ASN A 64 -2.29 -7.70 -4.71
N ILE A 65 -1.70 -8.90 -4.73
CA ILE A 65 -2.03 -9.99 -3.79
C ILE A 65 -1.77 -9.52 -2.36
N ALA A 66 -0.56 -9.01 -2.10
CA ALA A 66 -0.17 -8.54 -0.77
C ALA A 66 -1.09 -7.41 -0.29
N LEU A 67 -1.34 -6.39 -1.13
CA LEU A 67 -2.26 -5.29 -0.83
C LEU A 67 -3.68 -5.80 -0.50
N THR A 68 -4.20 -6.73 -1.29
CA THR A 68 -5.54 -7.30 -1.10
C THR A 68 -5.61 -8.06 0.23
N ALA A 69 -4.64 -8.93 0.50
CA ALA A 69 -4.60 -9.71 1.72
C ALA A 69 -4.48 -8.82 2.97
N MET A 70 -3.64 -7.78 2.93
CA MET A 70 -3.53 -6.79 4.01
C MET A 70 -4.84 -6.01 4.22
N ARG A 71 -5.54 -5.63 3.15
CA ARG A 71 -6.86 -4.96 3.26
C ARG A 71 -7.89 -5.84 3.95
N LEU A 72 -7.86 -7.15 3.68
CA LEU A 72 -8.71 -8.14 4.34
C LEU A 72 -8.22 -8.55 5.74
N ARG A 73 -7.08 -8.00 6.20
CA ARG A 73 -6.41 -8.33 7.47
C ARG A 73 -5.98 -9.80 7.57
N GLU A 74 -5.69 -10.43 6.44
CA GLU A 74 -5.16 -11.80 6.36
C GLU A 74 -3.65 -11.79 6.62
N PHE A 75 -3.24 -11.32 7.80
CA PHE A 75 -1.85 -10.98 8.10
C PHE A 75 -0.93 -12.20 8.10
N ASP A 76 -1.33 -13.29 8.77
CA ASP A 76 -0.51 -14.51 8.82
C ASP A 76 -0.28 -15.09 7.43
N TRP A 77 -1.34 -15.15 6.63
CA TRP A 77 -1.26 -15.57 5.24
C TRP A 77 -0.38 -14.64 4.42
N THR A 78 -0.53 -13.32 4.60
CA THR A 78 0.28 -12.31 3.88
C THR A 78 1.77 -12.53 4.16
N LYS A 79 2.16 -12.68 5.43
CA LYS A 79 3.57 -12.86 5.80
C LYS A 79 4.17 -14.09 5.14
N GLN A 80 3.43 -15.21 5.17
CA GLN A 80 3.85 -16.45 4.52
C GLN A 80 3.95 -16.27 2.99
N PHE A 81 2.92 -15.72 2.36
CA PHE A 81 2.92 -15.43 0.93
C PHE A 81 4.14 -14.60 0.49
N LEU A 82 4.46 -13.54 1.24
CA LEU A 82 5.58 -12.67 0.90
C LEU A 82 6.91 -13.43 0.90
N THR A 83 7.13 -14.33 1.85
CA THR A 83 8.35 -15.12 1.91
C THR A 83 8.37 -16.24 0.87
N ASP A 84 7.28 -16.99 0.76
CA ASP A 84 7.20 -18.18 -0.10
C ASP A 84 7.24 -17.82 -1.60
N PHE A 85 6.66 -16.66 -1.98
CA PHE A 85 6.59 -16.24 -3.38
C PHE A 85 7.69 -15.26 -3.81
N MET A 86 8.53 -14.78 -2.89
CA MET A 86 9.70 -13.94 -3.22
C MET A 86 10.63 -14.59 -4.26
N PRO A 87 10.98 -15.90 -4.19
CA PRO A 87 11.88 -16.52 -5.17
C PRO A 87 11.35 -16.49 -6.62
N PHE A 88 10.03 -16.44 -6.80
CA PHE A 88 9.38 -16.41 -8.11
C PHE A 88 9.30 -15.01 -8.73
N LEU A 89 9.71 -13.96 -8.00
CA LEU A 89 9.79 -12.61 -8.56
C LEU A 89 10.95 -12.50 -9.56
N PRO A 90 10.83 -11.63 -10.59
CA PRO A 90 11.95 -11.27 -11.45
C PRO A 90 13.13 -10.79 -10.62
N GLU A 91 14.32 -11.31 -10.89
CA GLU A 91 15.52 -11.06 -10.09
C GLU A 91 15.80 -9.57 -9.87
N THR A 92 15.67 -8.77 -10.94
CA THR A 92 15.88 -7.30 -10.93
C THR A 92 14.88 -6.53 -10.06
N HIS A 93 13.76 -7.13 -9.67
CA HIS A 93 12.73 -6.48 -8.87
C HIS A 93 12.44 -7.19 -7.55
N ARG A 94 13.07 -8.35 -7.31
CA ARG A 94 12.77 -9.25 -6.21
C ARG A 94 12.93 -8.58 -4.86
N GLU A 95 14.12 -8.03 -4.59
CA GLU A 95 14.41 -7.40 -3.30
C GLU A 95 13.56 -6.14 -3.08
N GLY A 96 13.43 -5.28 -4.09
CA GLY A 96 12.64 -4.06 -3.99
C GLY A 96 11.15 -4.33 -3.72
N ALA A 97 10.55 -5.30 -4.44
CA ALA A 97 9.16 -5.68 -4.24
C ALA A 97 8.94 -6.39 -2.89
N TYR A 98 9.82 -7.29 -2.49
CA TYR A 98 9.73 -7.95 -1.19
C TYR A 98 9.83 -6.93 -0.04
N ASN A 99 10.89 -6.11 -0.02
CA ASN A 99 11.12 -5.13 1.05
C ASN A 99 9.98 -4.11 1.16
N PHE A 100 9.41 -3.67 0.03
CA PHE A 100 8.26 -2.76 0.05
C PHE A 100 7.02 -3.38 0.71
N ASN A 101 6.65 -4.59 0.32
CA ASN A 101 5.45 -5.22 0.84
C ASN A 101 5.61 -5.69 2.29
N ILE A 102 6.79 -6.21 2.65
CA ILE A 102 7.04 -6.62 4.04
C ILE A 102 7.13 -5.40 4.97
N ALA A 103 7.67 -4.27 4.50
CA ALA A 103 7.61 -3.01 5.25
C ALA A 103 6.16 -2.57 5.50
N ARG A 104 5.31 -2.68 4.48
CA ARG A 104 3.89 -2.37 4.62
C ARG A 104 3.17 -3.32 5.58
N TYR A 105 3.48 -4.61 5.51
CA TYR A 105 2.98 -5.60 6.47
C TYR A 105 3.33 -5.21 7.90
N TYR A 106 4.60 -4.88 8.17
CA TYR A 106 5.04 -4.47 9.51
C TYR A 106 4.40 -3.15 9.95
N TYR A 107 4.21 -2.20 9.03
CA TYR A 107 3.50 -0.97 9.32
C TYR A 107 2.03 -1.23 9.72
N ASP A 108 1.31 -2.05 8.94
CA ASP A 108 -0.11 -2.35 9.18
C ASP A 108 -0.31 -3.23 10.43
N THR A 109 0.71 -3.97 10.86
CA THR A 109 0.72 -4.79 12.10
C THR A 109 1.32 -4.06 13.32
N GLY A 110 1.80 -2.82 13.16
CA GLY A 110 2.29 -1.97 14.24
C GLY A 110 3.77 -2.11 14.60
N ASP A 111 4.53 -2.97 13.91
CA ASP A 111 5.99 -3.07 14.10
C ASP A 111 6.73 -2.03 13.26
N TYR A 112 6.73 -0.79 13.74
CA TYR A 112 7.35 0.34 13.03
C TYR A 112 8.86 0.20 12.87
N ARG A 113 9.54 -0.49 13.81
CA ARG A 113 10.99 -0.71 13.72
C ARG A 113 11.32 -1.57 12.50
N GLN A 114 10.64 -2.71 12.36
CA GLN A 114 10.87 -3.61 11.23
C GLN A 114 10.43 -2.95 9.91
N ALA A 115 9.32 -2.22 9.92
CA ALA A 115 8.88 -1.46 8.75
C ALA A 115 9.98 -0.51 8.25
N MET A 116 10.56 0.30 9.14
CA MET A 116 11.64 1.23 8.79
C MET A 116 12.89 0.52 8.26
N GLN A 117 13.32 -0.59 8.89
CA GLN A 117 14.49 -1.34 8.44
C GLN A 117 14.34 -1.81 6.98
N HIS A 118 13.16 -2.29 6.61
CA HIS A 118 12.89 -2.72 5.24
C HIS A 118 12.77 -1.55 4.25
N LEU A 119 12.19 -0.41 4.66
CA LEU A 119 12.10 0.80 3.82
C LEU A 119 13.48 1.37 3.48
N LEU A 120 14.46 1.22 4.38
CA LEU A 120 15.86 1.64 4.15
C LEU A 120 16.61 0.73 3.17
N ARG A 121 16.18 -0.54 3.02
CA ARG A 121 16.79 -1.53 2.12
C ARG A 121 16.19 -1.53 0.71
N MET A 122 15.15 -0.75 0.47
CA MET A 122 14.52 -0.70 -0.85
C MET A 122 15.42 -0.01 -1.87
N GLU A 123 15.66 -0.69 -3.00
CA GLU A 123 16.10 -0.06 -4.24
C GLU A 123 14.89 0.58 -4.94
N TYR A 124 14.98 1.88 -5.19
CA TYR A 124 13.85 2.70 -5.64
C TYR A 124 13.82 2.86 -7.17
N ASP A 125 13.52 1.78 -7.88
CA ASP A 125 13.44 1.78 -9.34
C ASP A 125 12.13 2.39 -9.85
N ASP A 126 11.06 2.25 -9.06
CA ASP A 126 9.74 2.78 -9.38
C ASP A 126 9.46 4.09 -8.60
N VAL A 127 9.13 5.14 -9.35
CA VAL A 127 8.91 6.49 -8.81
C VAL A 127 7.70 6.53 -7.87
N LEU A 128 6.63 5.80 -8.18
CA LEU A 128 5.41 5.79 -7.37
C LEU A 128 5.59 4.94 -6.12
N GLN A 129 6.30 3.81 -6.24
CA GLN A 129 6.65 2.96 -5.11
C GLN A 129 7.56 3.71 -4.12
N ASN A 130 8.50 4.52 -4.61
CA ASN A 130 9.33 5.40 -3.77
C ASN A 130 8.46 6.40 -3.00
N LEU A 131 7.56 7.10 -3.67
CA LEU A 131 6.66 8.05 -3.02
C LEU A 131 5.74 7.37 -1.98
N ALA A 132 5.26 6.15 -2.26
CA ALA A 132 4.47 5.37 -1.33
C ALA A 132 5.29 4.96 -0.08
N ALA A 133 6.51 4.43 -0.27
CA ALA A 133 7.43 4.09 0.81
C ALA A 133 7.77 5.30 1.68
N LYS A 134 8.05 6.46 1.05
CA LYS A 134 8.29 7.71 1.76
C LYS A 134 7.08 8.17 2.57
N THR A 135 5.87 7.94 2.05
CA THR A 135 4.61 8.22 2.75
C THR A 135 4.45 7.30 3.97
N ILE A 136 4.80 6.02 3.86
CA ILE A 136 4.80 5.09 5.02
C ILE A 136 5.76 5.59 6.10
N LEU A 137 6.99 6.00 5.73
CA LEU A 137 7.93 6.61 6.69
C LEU A 137 7.35 7.85 7.38
N CYS A 138 6.69 8.74 6.62
CA CYS A 138 6.03 9.90 7.24
C CYS A 138 4.98 9.49 8.27
N LYS A 139 4.18 8.47 7.96
CA LYS A 139 3.15 7.96 8.88
C LYS A 139 3.81 7.36 10.12
N ILE A 140 4.88 6.58 9.97
CA ILE A 140 5.65 6.04 11.10
C ILE A 140 6.19 7.16 11.99
N TYR A 141 6.87 8.16 11.42
CA TYR A 141 7.39 9.28 12.20
C TYR A 141 6.29 10.06 12.91
N PHE A 142 5.13 10.22 12.27
CA PHE A 142 3.96 10.81 12.92
C PHE A 142 3.46 9.96 14.10
N GLU A 143 3.39 8.63 13.94
CA GLU A 143 2.89 7.75 14.99
C GLU A 143 3.84 7.69 16.20
N LEU A 144 5.14 7.89 15.98
CA LEU A 144 6.22 7.92 16.98
C LEU A 144 6.51 9.31 17.55
N ASP A 145 5.76 10.35 17.15
CA ASP A 145 6.00 11.76 17.53
C ASP A 145 7.42 12.28 17.17
N GLU A 146 8.05 11.70 16.14
CA GLU A 146 9.37 12.07 15.61
C GLU A 146 9.25 13.25 14.62
N VAL A 147 8.94 14.43 15.15
CA VAL A 147 8.58 15.63 14.34
C VAL A 147 9.69 16.04 13.39
N ASP A 148 10.94 16.12 13.84
CA ASP A 148 12.07 16.57 13.01
C ASP A 148 12.32 15.60 11.84
N ALA A 149 12.23 14.29 12.10
CA ALA A 149 12.38 13.27 11.06
C ALA A 149 11.25 13.35 10.03
N LEU A 150 10.02 13.60 10.49
CA LEU A 150 8.86 13.80 9.62
C LEU A 150 9.01 15.03 8.74
N GLU A 151 9.39 16.20 9.29
CA GLU A 151 9.58 17.42 8.49
C GLU A 151 10.66 17.23 7.41
N ASN A 152 11.80 16.66 7.78
CA ASN A 152 12.88 16.34 6.84
C ASN A 152 12.41 15.40 5.73
N GLN A 153 11.59 14.39 6.07
CA GLN A 153 11.05 13.46 5.10
C GLN A 153 10.06 14.14 4.14
N LEU A 154 9.19 15.01 4.65
CA LEU A 154 8.25 15.81 3.85
C LEU A 154 8.96 16.74 2.88
N ASP A 155 10.06 17.36 3.30
CA ASP A 155 10.93 18.16 2.44
C ASP A 155 11.55 17.31 1.33
N SER A 156 12.02 16.11 1.66
CA SER A 156 12.57 15.17 0.67
C SER A 156 11.55 14.81 -0.41
N ILE A 157 10.28 14.57 -0.03
CA ILE A 157 9.18 14.28 -0.96
C ILE A 157 8.93 15.50 -1.83
N GLN A 158 8.85 16.70 -1.26
CA GLN A 158 8.61 17.93 -2.01
C GLN A 158 9.71 18.21 -3.06
N ILE A 159 10.98 17.99 -2.70
CA ILE A 159 12.11 18.10 -3.64
C ILE A 159 11.98 17.05 -4.75
N TYR A 160 11.63 15.81 -4.40
CA TYR A 160 11.47 14.71 -5.35
C TYR A 160 10.35 14.99 -6.37
N LEU A 161 9.18 15.47 -5.90
CA LEU A 161 8.04 15.86 -6.75
C LEU A 161 8.37 17.02 -7.70
N ARG A 162 9.24 17.95 -7.29
CA ARG A 162 9.70 19.05 -8.15
C ARG A 162 10.59 18.56 -9.29
N ARG A 163 11.44 17.55 -9.03
CA ARG A 163 12.39 17.00 -10.03
C ARG A 163 11.71 16.12 -11.08
N LYS A 164 10.65 15.41 -10.73
CA LYS A 164 9.95 14.48 -11.64
C LYS A 164 8.87 15.22 -12.44
N LYS A 165 9.07 15.32 -13.76
CA LYS A 165 8.20 16.10 -14.67
C LYS A 165 6.90 15.39 -15.05
N VAL A 166 6.88 14.06 -15.13
CA VAL A 166 5.70 13.29 -15.57
C VAL A 166 5.21 12.42 -14.42
N LEU A 167 4.20 12.91 -13.71
CA LEU A 167 3.56 12.22 -12.58
C LEU A 167 2.02 12.25 -12.65
N GLY A 168 1.43 13.01 -13.59
CA GLY A 168 -0.02 13.17 -13.71
C GLY A 168 -0.70 13.50 -12.38
N TYR A 169 -1.84 12.85 -12.13
CA TYR A 169 -2.62 13.03 -10.89
C TYR A 169 -1.86 12.61 -9.62
N HIS A 170 -0.84 11.75 -9.72
CA HIS A 170 -0.05 11.36 -8.55
C HIS A 170 0.70 12.56 -7.96
N LYS A 171 1.11 13.53 -8.78
CA LYS A 171 1.76 14.75 -8.28
C LYS A 171 0.83 15.54 -7.37
N GLU A 172 -0.43 15.68 -7.77
CA GLU A 172 -1.46 16.36 -6.99
C GLU A 172 -1.71 15.63 -5.67
N ASN A 173 -1.84 14.30 -5.72
CA ASN A 173 -1.99 13.46 -4.54
C ASN A 173 -0.87 13.66 -3.51
N TYR A 174 0.39 13.49 -3.93
CA TYR A 174 1.53 13.57 -3.00
C TYR A 174 1.80 15.01 -2.55
N THR A 175 1.49 16.01 -3.37
CA THR A 175 1.52 17.42 -2.94
C THR A 175 0.47 17.69 -1.86
N ALA A 176 -0.73 17.13 -2.02
CA ALA A 176 -1.79 17.22 -1.00
C ALA A 176 -1.37 16.51 0.30
N ILE A 177 -0.77 15.31 0.22
CA ILE A 177 -0.25 14.57 1.37
C ILE A 177 0.76 15.43 2.14
N VAL A 178 1.78 15.97 1.45
CA VAL A 178 2.81 16.78 2.11
C VAL A 178 2.21 17.98 2.83
N ARG A 179 1.35 18.71 2.14
CA ARG A 179 0.69 19.92 2.66
C ARG A 179 -0.20 19.61 3.86
N LEU A 180 -1.00 18.55 3.79
CA LEU A 180 -1.95 18.17 4.85
C LEU A 180 -1.24 17.56 6.06
N MET A 181 -0.15 16.81 5.88
CA MET A 181 0.67 16.32 7.01
C MET A 181 1.31 17.47 7.80
N ARG A 182 1.85 18.50 7.12
CA ARG A 182 2.37 19.70 7.83
C ARG A 182 1.27 20.41 8.61
N LYS A 183 0.07 20.53 8.04
CA LYS A 183 -1.08 21.09 8.77
C LYS A 183 -1.49 20.23 9.96
N LEU A 184 -1.41 18.91 9.83
CA LEU A 184 -1.73 17.97 10.90
C LEU A 184 -0.79 18.17 12.10
N LEU A 185 0.51 18.32 11.84
CA LEU A 185 1.49 18.69 12.88
C LEU A 185 1.16 20.03 13.54
N ALA A 186 0.85 21.04 12.74
CA ALA A 186 0.54 22.38 13.22
C ALA A 186 -0.79 22.49 13.99
N THR A 187 -1.64 21.44 14.03
CA THR A 187 -2.89 21.48 14.81
C THR A 187 -2.63 21.61 16.31
N GLY A 188 -1.53 21.07 16.82
CA GLY A 188 -1.14 21.20 18.24
C GLY A 188 -2.23 20.75 19.24
N GLY A 189 -3.17 19.89 18.83
CA GLY A 189 -4.30 19.48 19.66
C GLY A 189 -5.47 20.49 19.73
N SER A 190 -5.41 21.60 19.00
CA SER A 190 -6.51 22.57 18.92
C SER A 190 -7.74 21.97 18.24
N ALA A 191 -8.86 21.91 18.96
CA ALA A 191 -10.13 21.39 18.43
C ALA A 191 -10.62 22.20 17.21
N GLN A 192 -10.44 23.52 17.23
CA GLN A 192 -10.83 24.39 16.12
C GLN A 192 -9.95 24.16 14.89
N ALA A 193 -8.62 24.08 15.08
CA ALA A 193 -7.69 23.80 13.98
C ALA A 193 -7.93 22.40 13.40
N GLY A 194 -8.17 21.41 14.27
CA GLY A 194 -8.51 20.04 13.87
C GLY A 194 -9.82 19.96 13.09
N ALA A 195 -10.87 20.65 13.52
CA ALA A 195 -12.16 20.70 12.80
C ALA A 195 -12.03 21.36 11.42
N ARG A 196 -11.22 22.42 11.30
CA ARG A 196 -10.93 23.06 10.01
C ARG A 196 -10.16 22.12 9.08
N LEU A 197 -9.14 21.45 9.60
CA LEU A 197 -8.33 20.50 8.83
C LEU A 197 -9.13 19.28 8.38
N ARG A 198 -10.04 18.77 9.23
CA ARG A 198 -10.95 17.66 8.89
C ARG A 198 -11.78 17.98 7.64
N ARG A 199 -12.42 19.15 7.59
CA ARG A 199 -13.20 19.59 6.42
C ARG A 199 -12.33 19.67 5.16
N GLU A 200 -11.11 20.15 5.30
CA GLU A 200 -10.16 20.25 4.19
C GLU A 200 -9.74 18.88 3.65
N ILE A 201 -9.54 17.89 4.54
CA ILE A 201 -9.22 16.50 4.17
C ILE A 201 -10.42 15.85 3.46
N GLU A 202 -11.63 16.06 3.95
CA GLU A 202 -12.87 15.52 3.36
C GLU A 202 -13.13 16.09 1.96
N GLN A 203 -12.83 17.37 1.75
CA GLN A 203 -13.03 18.07 0.48
C GLN A 203 -11.87 17.89 -0.52
N ALA A 204 -10.76 17.26 -0.11
CA ALA A 204 -9.63 17.05 -1.00
C ALA A 204 -10.00 16.08 -2.13
N PRO A 205 -9.93 16.50 -3.42
CA PRO A 205 -10.40 15.70 -4.55
C PRO A 205 -9.54 14.44 -4.74
N VAL A 206 -8.22 14.57 -4.60
CA VAL A 206 -7.25 13.48 -4.75
C VAL A 206 -6.42 13.37 -3.47
N LEU A 207 -6.70 12.36 -2.65
CA LEU A 207 -5.97 12.07 -1.41
C LEU A 207 -6.09 10.59 -1.07
N THR A 208 -5.01 9.84 -1.26
CA THR A 208 -4.95 8.40 -0.95
C THR A 208 -4.94 8.13 0.56
N GLU A 209 -4.34 9.02 1.36
CA GLU A 209 -4.20 8.85 2.82
C GLU A 209 -5.35 9.46 3.63
N ARG A 210 -6.50 9.75 3.01
CA ARG A 210 -7.62 10.46 3.63
C ARG A 210 -8.10 9.80 4.92
N GLU A 211 -8.38 8.50 4.84
CA GLU A 211 -8.86 7.73 6.00
C GLU A 211 -7.87 7.79 7.16
N TRP A 212 -6.57 7.62 6.88
CA TRP A 212 -5.54 7.68 7.90
C TRP A 212 -5.48 9.07 8.55
N MET A 213 -5.46 10.15 7.75
CA MET A 213 -5.41 11.52 8.29
C MET A 213 -6.65 11.86 9.13
N LEU A 214 -7.84 11.38 8.74
CA LEU A 214 -9.07 11.57 9.51
C LEU A 214 -9.05 10.83 10.85
N ARG A 215 -8.42 9.64 10.90
CA ARG A 215 -8.21 8.91 12.16
C ARG A 215 -7.30 9.67 13.12
N GLN A 216 -6.24 10.33 12.62
CA GLN A 216 -5.34 11.14 13.45
C GLN A 216 -6.03 12.38 14.07
N LEU A 217 -7.16 12.79 13.52
CA LEU A 217 -7.98 13.89 14.03
C LEU A 217 -9.17 13.42 14.89
N ALA A 218 -9.29 12.12 15.19
CA ALA A 218 -10.32 11.60 16.06
C ALA A 218 -9.95 11.81 17.54
N PRO A 219 -10.92 12.06 18.45
CA PRO A 219 -10.66 12.33 19.87
C PRO A 219 -9.88 11.23 20.63
N ALA A 220 -9.88 10.00 20.12
CA ALA A 220 -9.19 8.85 20.71
C ALA A 220 -7.77 8.61 20.15
N GLY A 221 -7.33 9.33 19.11
CA GLY A 221 -6.07 9.04 18.41
C GLY A 221 -4.79 9.44 19.14
N ARG A 222 -4.89 10.22 20.24
CA ARG A 222 -3.73 10.70 21.00
C ARG A 222 -3.71 10.27 22.48
N SER A 223 -4.83 9.80 23.03
CA SER A 223 -5.02 9.61 24.47
C SER A 223 -4.59 8.25 25.03
N ASP A 224 -4.36 7.23 24.18
CA ASP A 224 -3.86 5.92 24.63
C ASP A 224 -2.33 5.75 24.49
N LYS A 225 -1.61 6.74 23.96
CA LYS A 225 -0.16 6.63 23.66
C LYS A 225 0.78 6.77 24.87
N ASN A 226 0.24 6.97 26.08
CA ASN A 226 1.00 7.12 27.33
C ASN A 226 0.65 6.04 28.38
N ARG A 227 0.06 4.93 27.97
CA ARG A 227 -0.09 3.74 28.81
C ARG A 227 0.76 2.62 28.24
N ASP A 228 2.04 2.66 28.58
CA ASP A 228 2.83 1.54 29.12
C ASP A 228 4.16 2.08 29.69
#